data_AF-L9WSR5-F1
#
_entry.id   AF-L9WSR5-F1
#
_cell.length_a   1.000
_cell.length_b   1.000
_cell.length_c   1.000
_cell.angle_alpha   90.00
_cell.angle_beta   90.00
_cell.angle_gamma   90.00
#
_symmetry.space_group_name_H-M   'P 1'
#
loop_
_entity.id
_entity.type
_entity.pdbx_description
1 polymer ?
#
loop_
_entity_poly.entity_id
_entity_poly.type
_entity_poly.pdbx_seq_one_letter_code
_entity_poly.pdbx_strand_id
1 'polypeptide(L)' 'MALNKLRQLDSDSIGITLPKDDMRVEGLIDENGELDGSYHIHIRHVGEGEWTLELVDEIAI' A
#
# COMPACT_ATOMS: atom_id res chain seq x y z
N MET A 1 4.14 -13.81 6.34
CA MET A 1 2.97 -13.41 5.53
C MET A 1 1.86 -12.99 6.47
N ALA A 2 1.49 -11.72 6.47
CA ALA A 2 0.34 -11.24 7.21
C ALA A 2 -0.91 -11.32 6.33
N LEU A 3 -1.99 -11.90 6.84
CA LEU A 3 -3.31 -11.84 6.19
C LEU A 3 -3.95 -10.50 6.57
N ASN A 4 -4.03 -9.58 5.61
CA ASN A 4 -4.68 -8.28 5.81
C ASN A 4 -6.13 -8.32 5.30
N LYS A 5 -7.03 -7.68 6.03
CA LYS A 5 -8.44 -7.62 5.69
C LYS A 5 -8.70 -6.48 4.69
N LEU A 6 -9.46 -6.77 3.62
CA LEU A 6 -10.04 -5.73 2.77
C LEU A 6 -11.05 -4.89 3.56
N ARG A 7 -11.04 -3.58 3.34
CA ARG A 7 -11.93 -2.63 4.02
C ARG A 7 -12.61 -1.74 2.99
N GLN A 8 -13.88 -1.42 3.24
CA GLN A 8 -14.54 -0.31 2.56
C GLN A 8 -13.91 0.99 3.06
N LEU A 9 -13.47 1.87 2.15
CA LEU A 9 -12.93 3.18 2.51
C LEU A 9 -13.99 4.27 2.31
N ASP A 10 -14.64 4.28 1.14
CA ASP A 10 -15.72 5.19 0.78
C ASP A 10 -16.77 4.50 -0.12
N SER A 11 -17.64 5.25 -0.81
CA SER A 11 -18.68 4.70 -1.69
C SER A 11 -18.15 3.93 -2.89
N ASP A 12 -16.95 4.26 -3.35
CA ASP A 12 -16.42 3.85 -4.64
C ASP A 12 -15.07 3.12 -4.52
N SER A 13 -14.49 3.06 -3.32
CA SER A 13 -13.17 2.47 -3.08
C SER A 13 -13.12 1.46 -1.93
N ILE A 14 -12.29 0.43 -2.17
CA ILE A 14 -11.86 -0.56 -1.19
C ILE A 14 -10.36 -0.47 -1.02
N GLY A 15 -9.86 -0.82 0.16
CA GLY A 15 -8.42 -0.81 0.44
C GLY A 15 -7.98 -1.99 1.30
N ILE A 16 -6.66 -2.17 1.34
CA ILE A 16 -5.99 -3.05 2.30
C ILE A 16 -5.16 -2.19 3.26
N THR A 17 -4.98 -2.68 4.48
CA THR A 17 -4.01 -2.08 5.41
C THR A 17 -2.65 -2.73 5.22
N LEU A 18 -1.60 -1.91 5.10
CA LEU A 18 -0.22 -2.38 5.12
C LEU A 18 0.30 -2.35 6.58
N PRO A 19 0.99 -3.40 7.06
CA PRO A 19 1.55 -3.41 8.42
C PRO A 19 2.57 -2.29 8.61
N LYS A 20 2.44 -1.49 9.67
CA LYS A 20 3.37 -0.38 9.94
C LYS A 20 4.82 -0.84 10.08
N ASP A 21 5.06 -2.03 10.64
CA ASP A 21 6.42 -2.54 10.80
C ASP A 21 7.10 -2.80 9.45
N ASP A 22 6.36 -3.34 8.46
CA ASP A 22 6.86 -3.52 7.09
C ASP A 22 7.12 -2.15 6.45
N MET A 23 6.21 -1.19 6.60
CA MET A 23 6.37 0.16 6.04
C MET A 23 7.55 0.93 6.66
N ARG A 24 7.86 0.68 7.93
CA ARG A 24 9.02 1.26 8.60
C ARG A 24 10.32 0.69 8.05
N VAL A 25 10.38 -0.61 7.79
CA VAL A 25 11.55 -1.25 7.16
C VAL A 25 11.82 -0.66 5.76
N GLU A 26 10.75 -0.38 5.01
CA GLU A 26 10.82 0.26 3.70
C GLU A 26 11.05 1.79 3.77
N GLY A 27 11.10 2.38 4.96
CA GLY A 27 11.32 3.82 5.14
C GLY A 27 10.16 4.72 4.71
N LEU A 28 8.96 4.17 4.54
CA LEU A 28 7.78 4.90 4.06
C LEU A 28 7.07 5.69 5.17
N ILE A 29 7.34 5.33 6.43
CA ILE A 29 6.78 6.01 7.60
C ILE A 29 7.90 6.46 8.55
N ASP A 30 7.64 7.57 9.24
CA ASP A 30 8.55 8.13 10.24
C ASP A 30 8.57 7.34 11.57
N GLU A 31 9.32 7.85 12.55
CA GLU A 31 9.40 7.26 13.89
C GLU A 31 8.06 7.27 14.66
N ASN A 32 7.15 8.18 14.31
CA ASN A 32 5.80 8.26 14.86
C ASN A 32 4.83 7.31 14.14
N GLY A 33 5.27 6.73 13.04
CA GLY A 33 4.50 5.84 12.18
C GLY A 33 3.52 6.58 11.28
N GLU A 34 3.81 7.83 10.95
CA GLU A 34 3.11 8.65 9.96
C GLU A 34 3.80 8.53 8.61
N LEU A 35 3.05 8.63 7.51
CA LEU A 35 3.65 8.61 6.16
C LEU A 35 4.59 9.80 5.98
N ASP A 36 5.82 9.52 5.57
CA ASP A 36 6.86 10.54 5.34
C ASP A 36 7.12 10.70 3.84
N GLY A 37 6.26 11.47 3.16
CA GLY A 37 6.37 11.78 1.74
C GLY A 37 5.15 11.41 0.90
N SER A 38 5.31 11.53 -0.42
CA SER A 38 4.26 11.26 -1.42
C SER A 38 4.57 9.97 -2.17
N TYR A 39 4.11 8.85 -1.64
CA TYR A 39 4.31 7.53 -2.24
C TYR A 39 3.11 7.12 -3.10
N HIS A 40 3.40 6.45 -4.21
CA HIS A 40 2.39 5.87 -5.09
C HIS A 40 2.62 4.37 -5.21
N ILE A 41 1.53 3.60 -5.22
CA ILE A 41 1.57 2.14 -5.41
C ILE A 41 0.81 1.80 -6.68
N HIS A 42 1.47 1.08 -7.58
CA HIS A 42 0.81 0.45 -8.71
C HIS A 42 0.21 -0.88 -8.26
N ILE A 43 -1.10 -1.06 -8.49
CA ILE A 43 -1.82 -2.29 -8.18
C ILE A 43 -2.20 -2.96 -9.51
N ARG A 44 -1.76 -4.19 -9.71
CA ARG A 44 -2.07 -4.98 -10.93
C ARG A 44 -2.69 -6.31 -10.55
N HIS A 45 -3.82 -6.65 -11.17
CA HIS A 45 -4.38 -7.99 -11.11
C HIS A 45 -3.57 -8.91 -12.03
N VAL A 46 -3.10 -10.04 -11.49
CA VAL A 46 -2.26 -11.00 -12.24
C VAL A 46 -2.96 -12.33 -12.52
N GLY A 47 -4.21 -12.51 -12.09
CA GLY A 47 -5.03 -13.71 -12.33
C GLY A 47 -5.35 -14.46 -11.03
N GLU A 48 -6.34 -15.36 -11.08
CA GLU A 48 -6.67 -16.28 -9.95
C GLU A 48 -6.96 -15.63 -8.58
N GLY A 49 -7.34 -14.35 -8.57
CA GLY A 49 -7.51 -13.62 -7.31
C GLY A 49 -6.18 -13.21 -6.67
N GLU A 50 -5.14 -13.06 -7.49
CA GLU A 50 -3.85 -12.52 -7.09
C GLU A 50 -3.65 -11.11 -7.65
N TRP A 51 -3.01 -10.29 -6.82
CA TRP A 51 -2.62 -8.93 -7.15
C TRP A 51 -1.17 -8.70 -6.75
N THR A 52 -0.47 -7.92 -7.57
CA THR A 52 0.86 -7.40 -7.25
C THR A 52 0.76 -5.93 -6.89
N LEU A 53 1.48 -5.53 -5.85
CA LEU A 53 1.63 -4.15 -5.41
C LEU A 53 3.10 -3.77 -5.57
N GLU A 54 3.36 -2.62 -6.20
CA GLU A 54 4.70 -2.11 -6.45
C GLU A 54 4.77 -0.63 -6.09
N LEU A 55 5.70 -0.27 -5.21
CA LEU A 55 6.01 1.13 -4.88
C LEU A 55 6.71 1.77 -6.10
N VAL A 56 6.28 2.96 -6.49
CA VAL A 56 6.89 3.69 -7.62
C VAL A 56 7.43 5.04 -7.18
N ASP A 57 8.66 5.33 -7.59
CA ASP A 57 9.31 6.63 -7.42
C ASP A 57 8.80 7.60 -8.49
N GLU A 58 7.92 8.52 -8.10
CA GLU A 58 7.27 9.54 -8.94
C GLU A 58 6.45 9.00 -10.14
N ILE A 59 5.18 9.41 -10.20
CA ILE A 59 4.43 9.32 -11.45
C ILE A 59 4.96 10.44 -12.35
N ALA A 60 5.77 10.10 -13.35
CA ALA A 60 6.03 11.01 -14.46
C ALA A 60 4.73 11.17 -15.25
N ILE A 61 3.94 12.19 -14.91
CA ILE A 61 2.73 12.60 -15.64
C ILE A 61 3.14 13.35 -16.91
#